data_AF-A0A3B8LZC4-F1
#
_entry.id   AF-A0A3B8LZC4-F1
#
_cell.length_a   1.000
_cell.length_b   1.000
_cell.length_c   1.000
_cell.angle_alpha   90.00
_cell.angle_beta   90.00
_cell.angle_gamma   90.00
#
_symmetry.space_group_name_H-M   'P 1'
#
loop_
_entity.id
_entity.type
_entity.pdbx_description
1 polymer ?
#
loop_
_entity_poly.entity_id
_entity_poly.type
_entity_poly.pdbx_seq_one_letter_code
_entity_poly.pdbx_strand_id
1 'polypeptide(L)'
;MRRLQLALTGEQDLLLWDPLESSEIVPRGGLARVVAGGFDKGKIAIWDYPERRRDGNSSFNTQQLQTFALRQRAFESPIPVERVIANDKGDIQLQLATKGQFRHRMSRNRQLLGEWKTSVTTFLKIRMWRDVPPLPKQIGFVGRREQAAVKAMMPTRVRLVHEEAADDAAFWAAVCQYEQGEVESAADALEEYMARSGLHEWESGAVWLKALWRAELGQVARAVEILESITDDDPHWAGAQVLLGRWKPVARDSAKPAARPAPKSKDSRRGDVDADTR
;
A
#
# COMPACT_ATOMS: atom_id res chain seq x y z
N MET A 1 34.34 15.73 -21.75
CA MET A 1 33.21 14.77 -21.72
C MET A 1 33.13 13.89 -22.97
N ARG A 2 33.12 14.43 -24.20
CA ARG A 2 33.08 13.63 -25.45
C ARG A 2 34.17 12.53 -25.54
N ARG A 3 35.37 12.80 -25.00
CA ARG A 3 36.48 11.84 -24.95
C ARG A 3 36.27 10.67 -23.98
N LEU A 4 35.46 10.82 -22.93
CA LEU A 4 35.21 9.77 -21.94
C LEU A 4 34.14 8.78 -22.41
N GLN A 5 33.07 9.26 -23.05
CA GLN A 5 32.05 8.39 -23.65
C GLN A 5 32.60 7.57 -24.82
N LEU A 6 33.40 8.18 -25.70
CA LEU A 6 34.04 7.46 -26.82
C LEU A 6 35.09 6.43 -26.36
N ALA A 7 35.62 6.55 -25.15
CA ALA A 7 36.61 5.61 -24.61
C ALA A 7 35.97 4.35 -24.00
N LEU A 8 34.65 4.34 -23.79
CA LEU A 8 33.90 3.27 -23.14
C LEU A 8 32.90 2.56 -24.06
N THR A 9 32.88 2.87 -25.35
CA THR A 9 31.97 2.21 -26.31
C THR A 9 32.43 0.77 -26.55
N GLY A 10 31.68 -0.18 -25.99
CA GLY A 10 31.82 -1.63 -26.07
C GLY A 10 30.54 -2.30 -25.54
N GLU A 11 30.53 -3.63 -25.33
CA GLU A 11 29.35 -4.41 -24.86
C GLU A 11 28.80 -3.99 -23.47
N GLN A 12 29.39 -3.00 -22.82
CA GLN A 12 28.95 -2.41 -21.56
C GLN A 12 28.68 -0.90 -21.74
N ASP A 13 27.70 -0.56 -22.58
CA ASP A 13 27.21 0.81 -22.69
C ASP A 13 26.53 1.22 -21.37
N LEU A 14 27.17 2.11 -20.62
CA LEU A 14 26.63 2.69 -19.39
C LEU A 14 26.15 4.13 -19.67
N LEU A 15 24.84 4.36 -19.54
CA LEU A 15 24.25 5.69 -19.70
C LEU A 15 24.67 6.61 -18.54
N LEU A 16 25.75 7.37 -18.74
CA LEU A 16 26.27 8.30 -17.72
C LEU A 16 25.45 9.60 -17.62
N TRP A 17 24.76 9.99 -18.69
CA TRP A 17 24.07 11.27 -18.76
C TRP A 17 22.98 11.25 -19.85
N ASP A 18 21.79 11.70 -19.50
CA ASP A 18 20.63 11.78 -20.40
C ASP A 18 19.95 13.15 -20.22
N PRO A 19 20.23 14.13 -21.10
CA PRO A 19 19.73 15.49 -20.94
C PRO A 19 18.24 15.60 -21.22
N LEU A 20 17.61 16.54 -20.50
CA LEU A 20 16.19 16.86 -20.69
C LEU A 20 15.93 17.47 -22.08
N GLU A 21 16.81 18.37 -22.51
CA GLU A 21 16.78 19.02 -23.83
C GLU A 21 17.68 18.30 -24.85
N SER A 22 17.37 18.48 -26.13
CA SER A 22 18.24 18.00 -27.20
C SER A 22 19.57 18.76 -27.20
N SER A 23 20.66 18.04 -27.43
CA SER A 23 22.01 18.61 -27.55
C SER A 23 22.74 17.99 -28.75
N GLU A 24 23.90 18.53 -29.09
CA GLU A 24 24.77 17.94 -30.13
C GLU A 24 25.23 16.51 -29.80
N ILE A 25 25.28 16.16 -28.51
CA ILE A 25 25.73 14.84 -28.04
C ILE A 25 24.55 13.87 -27.93
N VAL A 26 23.37 14.35 -27.50
CA VAL A 26 22.13 13.58 -27.40
C VAL A 26 21.05 14.27 -28.24
N PRO A 27 20.86 13.88 -29.52
CA PRO A 27 19.97 14.57 -30.44
C PRO A 27 18.50 14.54 -30.02
N ARG A 28 18.10 13.51 -29.26
CA ARG A 28 16.76 13.35 -28.68
C ARG A 28 16.84 13.29 -27.15
N GLY A 29 16.81 14.46 -26.52
CA GLY A 29 16.69 14.55 -25.06
C GLY A 29 15.34 14.03 -24.54
N GLY A 30 15.20 13.96 -23.21
CA GLY A 30 14.01 13.44 -22.53
C GLY A 30 12.69 14.07 -23.00
N LEU A 31 12.65 15.39 -23.18
CA LEU A 31 11.45 16.10 -23.65
C LEU A 31 11.01 15.64 -25.04
N ALA A 32 11.96 15.46 -25.96
CA ALA A 32 11.64 15.03 -27.31
C ALA A 32 11.02 13.63 -27.33
N ARG A 33 11.44 12.75 -26.41
CA ARG A 33 10.90 11.38 -26.27
C ARG A 33 9.51 11.38 -25.65
N VAL A 34 9.29 12.21 -24.63
CA VAL A 34 7.96 12.37 -24.01
C VAL A 34 6.96 12.96 -25.02
N VAL A 35 7.36 13.94 -25.82
CA VAL A 35 6.52 14.49 -26.90
C VAL A 35 6.21 13.43 -27.96
N ALA A 36 7.18 12.61 -28.36
CA ALA A 36 6.95 11.49 -29.27
C ALA A 36 5.96 10.45 -28.71
N GLY A 37 5.81 10.38 -27.39
CA GLY A 37 4.81 9.55 -26.70
C GLY A 37 3.39 10.15 -26.66
N GLY A 38 3.16 11.30 -27.33
CA GLY A 38 1.84 11.94 -27.43
C GLY A 38 1.56 13.02 -26.39
N PHE A 39 2.56 13.46 -25.63
CA PHE A 39 2.42 14.55 -24.67
C PHE A 39 2.70 15.92 -25.31
N ASP A 40 1.92 16.93 -24.96
CA ASP A 40 2.10 18.30 -25.45
C ASP A 40 3.31 18.97 -24.77
N LYS A 41 4.30 19.38 -25.57
CA LYS A 41 5.53 20.04 -25.09
C LYS A 41 5.23 21.26 -24.21
N GLY A 42 4.23 22.05 -24.56
CA GLY A 42 3.86 23.27 -23.82
C GLY A 42 3.24 22.98 -22.44
N LYS A 43 2.84 21.73 -22.20
CA LYS A 43 2.28 21.26 -20.92
C LYS A 43 3.28 20.49 -20.07
N ILE A 44 4.50 20.29 -20.56
CA ILE A 44 5.57 19.65 -19.79
C ILE A 44 6.28 20.74 -18.98
N ALA A 45 6.09 20.73 -17.68
CA ALA A 45 6.81 21.59 -16.74
C ALA A 45 7.83 20.76 -15.95
N ILE A 46 8.95 21.38 -15.60
CA ILE A 46 9.82 20.84 -14.56
C ILE A 46 9.03 20.95 -13.26
N TRP A 47 8.86 19.82 -12.57
CA TRP A 47 8.20 19.82 -11.29
C TRP A 47 9.03 20.68 -10.34
N ASP A 48 8.49 21.81 -9.84
CA ASP A 48 9.13 22.67 -8.83
C ASP A 48 9.30 21.99 -7.44
N TYR A 49 9.14 20.68 -7.42
CA TYR A 49 9.33 19.80 -6.29
C TYR A 49 10.76 19.24 -6.36
N PRO A 50 11.55 19.30 -5.27
CA PRO A 50 11.12 19.50 -3.87
C PRO A 50 11.20 20.94 -3.34
N GLU A 51 11.69 21.91 -4.11
CA GLU A 51 12.06 23.25 -3.59
C GLU A 51 10.87 24.06 -3.06
N ARG A 52 9.75 24.14 -3.79
CA ARG A 52 8.53 24.82 -3.28
C ARG A 52 7.98 24.17 -2.01
N ARG A 53 8.11 22.85 -1.84
CA ARG A 53 7.71 22.17 -0.59
C ARG A 53 8.69 22.46 0.53
N ARG A 54 9.99 22.57 0.23
CA ARG A 54 11.00 22.94 1.22
C ARG A 54 10.71 24.34 1.77
N ASP A 55 10.43 25.28 0.88
CA ASP A 55 10.15 26.67 1.26
C ASP A 55 8.78 26.80 1.95
N GLY A 56 7.74 26.10 1.46
CA GLY A 56 6.43 26.04 2.12
C GLY A 56 6.44 25.35 3.50
N ASN A 57 7.39 24.44 3.74
CA ASN A 57 7.58 23.79 5.05
C ASN A 57 8.42 24.64 6.03
N SER A 58 8.99 25.77 5.59
CA SER A 58 9.83 26.62 6.45
C SER A 58 9.01 27.42 7.47
N SER A 59 7.71 27.63 7.22
CA SER A 59 6.80 28.28 8.16
C SER A 59 5.39 27.72 8.04
N PHE A 60 5.03 26.76 8.89
CA PHE A 60 3.65 26.30 8.99
C PHE A 60 2.76 27.37 9.62
N ASN A 61 1.61 27.63 9.01
CA ASN A 61 0.56 28.41 9.66
C ASN A 61 -0.12 27.60 10.79
N THR A 62 -0.93 28.25 11.62
CA THR A 62 -1.57 27.61 12.78
C THR A 62 -2.43 26.39 12.39
N GLN A 63 -3.16 26.46 11.28
CA GLN A 63 -4.01 25.36 10.80
C GLN A 63 -3.16 24.17 10.31
N GLN A 64 -2.04 24.44 9.63
CA GLN A 64 -1.09 23.43 9.19
C GLN A 64 -0.40 22.77 10.37
N LEU A 65 -0.02 23.53 11.40
CA LEU A 65 0.53 22.98 12.64
C LEU A 65 -0.45 22.06 13.36
N GLN A 66 -1.74 22.44 13.43
CA GLN A 66 -2.77 21.59 14.02
C GLN A 66 -2.97 20.30 13.21
N THR A 67 -3.08 20.42 11.89
CA THR A 67 -3.19 19.26 10.98
C THR A 67 -1.98 18.33 11.13
N PHE A 68 -0.79 18.91 11.19
CA PHE A 68 0.45 18.18 11.38
C PHE A 68 0.47 17.45 12.72
N ALA A 69 0.12 18.14 13.82
CA ALA A 69 0.05 17.53 15.14
C ALA A 69 -0.94 16.36 15.20
N LEU A 70 -2.10 16.49 14.54
CA LEU A 70 -3.07 15.41 14.41
C LEU A 70 -2.49 14.22 13.64
N ARG A 71 -1.90 14.44 12.46
CA ARG A 71 -1.30 13.38 11.64
C ARG A 71 -0.07 12.73 12.27
N GLN A 72 0.63 13.44 13.15
CA GLN A 72 1.78 12.88 13.86
C GLN A 72 1.42 12.08 15.10
N ARG A 73 0.17 12.15 15.57
CA ARG A 73 -0.24 11.54 16.83
C ARG A 73 -0.01 10.02 16.85
N ALA A 74 -0.36 9.33 15.77
CA ALA A 74 -0.15 7.89 15.62
C ALA A 74 1.32 7.48 15.80
N PHE A 75 2.26 8.36 15.45
CA PHE A 75 3.68 8.09 15.60
C PHE A 75 4.19 8.08 17.03
N GLU A 76 3.43 8.58 18.01
CA GLU A 76 3.77 8.43 19.43
C GLU A 76 3.63 6.98 19.91
N SER A 77 2.85 6.15 19.21
CA SER A 77 2.58 4.78 19.63
C SER A 77 3.85 3.92 19.76
N PRO A 78 3.93 3.05 20.80
CA PRO A 78 2.96 2.88 21.88
C PRO A 78 3.20 3.85 23.04
N ILE A 79 2.11 4.23 23.73
CA ILE A 79 2.16 4.76 25.09
C ILE A 79 1.90 3.58 26.05
N PRO A 80 2.93 3.00 26.70
CA PRO A 80 2.80 1.81 27.52
C PRO A 80 2.12 2.08 28.86
N VAL A 81 1.57 1.02 29.46
CA VAL A 81 1.16 1.02 30.87
C VAL A 81 2.42 0.77 31.71
N GLU A 82 2.73 1.69 32.62
CA GLU A 82 3.86 1.58 33.55
C GLU A 82 3.49 0.80 34.80
N ARG A 83 2.31 1.05 35.35
CA ARG A 83 1.81 0.38 36.56
C ARG A 83 0.31 0.20 36.49
N VAL A 84 -0.16 -0.84 37.19
CA VAL A 84 -1.58 -1.06 37.45
C VAL A 84 -1.76 -0.94 38.96
N ILE A 85 -2.55 0.04 39.37
CA ILE A 85 -2.79 0.38 40.77
C ILE A 85 -4.18 -0.13 41.11
N ALA A 86 -4.27 -1.04 42.08
CA ALA A 86 -5.54 -1.46 42.66
C ALA A 86 -5.76 -0.69 43.96
N ASN A 87 -6.88 0.00 44.09
CA ASN A 87 -7.27 0.67 45.32
C ASN A 87 -7.93 -0.31 46.30
N ASP A 88 -7.98 0.02 47.59
CA ASP A 88 -8.57 -0.81 48.66
C ASP A 88 -10.05 -1.16 48.42
N LYS A 89 -10.72 -0.43 47.53
CA LYS A 89 -12.12 -0.67 47.10
C LYS A 89 -12.25 -1.64 45.94
N GLY A 90 -11.15 -2.16 45.39
CA GLY A 90 -11.12 -3.03 44.22
C GLY A 90 -11.08 -2.29 42.87
N ASP A 91 -11.06 -0.96 42.87
CA ASP A 91 -10.95 -0.16 41.64
C ASP A 91 -9.53 -0.27 41.04
N ILE A 92 -9.46 -0.57 39.74
CA ILE A 92 -8.20 -0.68 39.00
C ILE A 92 -7.95 0.63 38.24
N GLN A 93 -6.78 1.21 38.42
CA GLN A 93 -6.32 2.37 37.68
C GLN A 93 -5.03 2.06 36.91
N LEU A 94 -4.98 2.47 35.65
CA LEU A 94 -3.81 2.31 34.79
C LEU A 94 -2.95 3.58 34.89
N GLN A 95 -1.70 3.43 35.34
CA GLN A 95 -0.68 4.47 35.22
C GLN A 95 0.03 4.31 33.88
N LEU A 96 -0.19 5.25 32.97
CA LEU A 96 0.40 5.27 31.62
C LEU A 96 1.67 6.10 31.61
N ALA A 97 2.60 5.75 30.72
CA ALA A 97 3.82 6.53 30.51
C ALA A 97 3.49 7.95 30.02
N THR A 98 4.29 8.92 30.46
CA THR A 98 4.13 10.32 30.05
C THR A 98 4.47 10.53 28.57
N LYS A 99 5.38 9.71 28.02
CA LYS A 99 5.83 9.80 26.63
C LYS A 99 5.63 8.46 25.91
N GLY A 100 5.25 8.56 24.64
CA GLY A 100 5.24 7.43 23.73
C GLY A 100 6.64 6.91 23.41
N GLN A 101 6.72 5.65 22.97
CA GLN A 101 7.98 5.00 22.59
C GLN A 101 8.33 5.18 21.10
N PHE A 102 7.47 5.83 20.32
CA PHE A 102 7.69 6.13 18.91
C PHE A 102 8.04 4.92 18.01
N ARG A 103 7.58 3.73 18.38
CA ARG A 103 7.87 2.51 17.61
C ARG A 103 7.25 2.54 16.23
N HIS A 104 6.07 3.13 16.10
CA HIS A 104 5.45 3.31 14.79
C HIS A 104 6.32 4.16 13.85
N ARG A 105 6.84 5.29 14.35
CA ARG A 105 7.75 6.16 13.59
C ARG A 105 9.04 5.45 13.18
N MET A 106 9.67 4.76 14.13
CA MET A 106 10.90 4.02 13.87
C MET A 106 10.68 2.92 12.83
N SER A 107 9.55 2.21 12.89
CA SER A 107 9.17 1.21 11.90
C SER A 107 8.98 1.82 10.51
N ARG A 108 8.30 2.97 10.43
CA ARG A 108 8.12 3.68 9.15
C ARG A 108 9.45 4.11 8.55
N ASN A 109 10.38 4.63 9.35
CA ASN A 109 11.73 4.97 8.88
C ASN A 109 12.49 3.73 8.37
N ARG A 110 12.42 2.62 9.09
CA ARG A 110 13.06 1.35 8.67
C ARG A 110 12.49 0.81 7.37
N GLN A 111 11.16 0.85 7.20
CA GLN A 111 10.52 0.48 5.95
C GLN A 111 11.08 1.32 4.79
N LEU A 112 11.19 2.64 4.96
CA LEU A 112 11.71 3.54 3.92
C LEU A 112 13.18 3.26 3.57
N LEU A 113 13.94 2.66 4.51
CA LEU A 113 15.31 2.22 4.31
C LEU A 113 15.42 0.80 3.71
N GLY A 114 14.30 0.17 3.35
CA GLY A 114 14.30 -1.18 2.76
C GLY A 114 14.22 -2.32 3.77
N GLU A 115 14.12 -2.05 5.07
CA GLU A 115 14.02 -3.09 6.11
C GLU A 115 12.58 -3.63 6.26
N TRP A 116 12.00 -4.18 5.19
CA TRP A 116 10.57 -4.51 5.15
C TRP A 116 10.19 -5.63 6.12
N LYS A 117 10.98 -6.70 6.21
CA LYS A 117 10.69 -7.87 7.06
C LYS A 117 10.62 -7.52 8.55
N THR A 118 11.56 -6.71 9.04
CA THR A 118 11.55 -6.22 10.43
C THR A 118 10.41 -5.23 10.67
N SER A 119 10.07 -4.44 9.66
CA SER A 119 8.97 -3.48 9.70
C SER A 119 7.61 -4.17 9.78
N VAL A 120 7.35 -5.22 8.98
CA VAL A 120 6.11 -6.03 9.07
C VAL A 120 5.91 -6.54 10.50
N THR A 121 6.94 -7.16 11.08
CA THR A 121 6.87 -7.68 12.45
C THR A 121 6.53 -6.59 13.46
N THR A 122 7.04 -5.39 13.25
CA THR A 122 6.79 -4.25 14.14
C THR A 122 5.38 -3.68 13.94
N PHE A 123 4.91 -3.54 12.70
CA PHE A 123 3.55 -3.12 12.40
C PHE A 123 2.52 -4.11 12.95
N LEU A 124 2.77 -5.42 12.86
CA LEU A 124 1.90 -6.42 13.49
C LEU A 124 1.80 -6.23 15.01
N LYS A 125 2.91 -5.93 15.69
CA LYS A 125 2.89 -5.62 17.13
C LYS A 125 2.09 -4.34 17.43
N ILE A 126 2.23 -3.31 16.60
CA ILE A 126 1.47 -2.06 16.74
C ILE A 126 -0.02 -2.31 16.59
N ARG A 127 -0.43 -3.15 15.61
CA ARG A 127 -1.82 -3.59 15.46
C ARG A 127 -2.35 -4.27 16.71
N MET A 128 -1.54 -5.12 17.36
CA MET A 128 -1.93 -5.79 18.61
C MET A 128 -2.12 -4.81 19.78
N TRP A 129 -1.52 -3.62 19.73
CA TRP A 129 -1.65 -2.61 20.78
C TRP A 129 -2.87 -1.71 20.65
N ARG A 130 -3.72 -1.94 19.63
CA ARG A 130 -4.95 -1.17 19.38
C ARG A 130 -5.79 -0.99 20.64
N ASP A 131 -6.07 -2.10 21.32
CA ASP A 131 -6.97 -2.14 22.47
C ASP A 131 -6.22 -2.30 23.81
N VAL A 132 -5.03 -2.89 23.77
CA VAL A 132 -4.19 -3.11 24.97
C VAL A 132 -2.75 -2.69 24.69
N PRO A 133 -2.29 -1.56 25.25
CA PRO A 133 -0.90 -1.14 25.12
C PRO A 133 0.06 -2.15 25.75
N PRO A 134 1.37 -2.03 25.49
CA PRO A 134 2.37 -2.83 26.20
C PRO A 134 2.20 -2.71 27.72
N LEU A 135 2.10 -3.87 28.37
CA LEU A 135 1.97 -3.98 29.82
C LEU A 135 3.33 -4.25 30.47
N PRO A 136 3.48 -3.98 31.80
CA PRO A 136 4.65 -4.40 32.56
C PRO A 136 4.82 -5.93 32.51
N LYS A 137 6.06 -6.41 32.54
CA LYS A 137 6.39 -7.85 32.40
C LYS A 137 5.72 -8.74 33.46
N GLN A 138 5.35 -8.16 34.60
CA GLN A 138 4.71 -8.84 35.72
C GLN A 138 3.23 -9.12 35.45
N ILE A 139 2.62 -8.39 34.52
CA ILE A 139 1.22 -8.56 34.15
C ILE A 139 1.18 -9.56 32.98
N GLY A 140 0.45 -10.65 33.19
CA GLY A 140 0.26 -11.69 32.18
C GLY A 140 -0.54 -11.21 30.97
N PHE A 141 -0.90 -12.16 30.12
CA PHE A 141 -1.72 -11.90 28.94
C PHE A 141 -3.14 -11.47 29.33
N VAL A 142 -3.62 -10.36 28.78
CA VAL A 142 -5.01 -9.89 28.93
C VAL A 142 -5.89 -10.59 27.90
N GLY A 143 -6.86 -11.37 28.39
CA GLY A 143 -7.78 -12.12 27.54
C GLY A 143 -8.69 -11.20 26.72
N ARG A 144 -9.18 -11.67 25.56
CA ARG A 144 -10.05 -10.87 24.65
C ARG A 144 -11.24 -10.20 25.36
N ARG A 145 -11.84 -10.88 26.36
CA ARG A 145 -12.96 -10.35 27.14
C ARG A 145 -12.58 -9.15 28.00
N GLU A 146 -11.33 -9.08 28.45
CA GLU A 146 -10.81 -8.05 29.33
C GLU A 146 -10.22 -6.85 28.56
N GLN A 147 -9.88 -7.03 27.28
CA GLN A 147 -9.31 -5.98 26.43
C GLN A 147 -10.24 -4.76 26.33
N ALA A 148 -11.54 -4.98 26.19
CA ALA A 148 -12.52 -3.90 26.15
C ALA A 148 -12.55 -3.09 27.46
N ALA A 149 -12.40 -3.76 28.62
CA ALA A 149 -12.33 -3.10 29.92
C ALA A 149 -11.02 -2.31 30.06
N VAL A 150 -9.87 -2.89 29.67
CA VAL A 150 -8.58 -2.18 29.64
C VAL A 150 -8.65 -0.95 28.76
N LYS A 151 -9.25 -1.06 27.57
CA LYS A 151 -9.47 0.05 26.65
C LYS A 151 -10.34 1.14 27.26
N ALA A 152 -11.41 0.78 27.96
CA ALA A 152 -12.30 1.74 28.62
C ALA A 152 -11.60 2.51 29.76
N MET A 153 -10.63 1.91 30.44
CA MET A 153 -9.83 2.54 31.50
C MET A 153 -8.78 3.54 30.95
N MET A 154 -8.48 3.52 29.65
CA MET A 154 -7.51 4.44 29.05
C MET A 154 -8.10 5.82 28.77
N PRO A 155 -7.32 6.91 28.99
CA PRO A 155 -7.70 8.24 28.52
C PRO A 155 -7.96 8.27 27.02
N THR A 156 -8.94 9.07 26.58
CA THR A 156 -9.33 9.21 25.17
C THR A 156 -8.17 9.48 24.24
N ARG A 157 -7.23 10.36 24.63
CA ARG A 157 -6.02 10.66 23.84
C ARG A 157 -5.21 9.39 23.54
N VAL A 158 -5.00 8.55 24.55
CA VAL A 158 -4.18 7.34 24.42
C VAL A 158 -4.88 6.30 23.56
N ARG A 159 -6.20 6.14 23.72
CA ARG A 159 -7.02 5.28 22.85
C ARG A 159 -6.88 5.69 21.38
N LEU A 160 -7.03 6.98 21.08
CA LEU A 160 -6.92 7.49 19.72
C LEU A 160 -5.52 7.26 19.12
N VAL A 161 -4.45 7.51 19.88
CA VAL A 161 -3.05 7.24 19.43
C VAL A 161 -2.89 5.78 19.01
N HIS A 162 -3.40 4.84 19.81
CA HIS A 162 -3.25 3.40 19.53
C HIS A 162 -4.18 2.92 18.43
N GLU A 163 -5.40 3.44 18.34
CA GLU A 163 -6.34 3.15 17.24
C GLU A 163 -5.79 3.60 15.89
N GLU A 164 -5.34 4.85 15.78
CA GLU A 164 -4.76 5.39 14.55
C GLU A 164 -3.47 4.66 14.18
N ALA A 165 -2.58 4.42 15.15
CA ALA A 165 -1.34 3.69 14.88
C ALA A 165 -1.59 2.25 14.42
N ALA A 166 -2.62 1.59 14.96
CA ALA A 166 -2.98 0.24 14.54
C ALA A 166 -3.59 0.21 13.13
N ASP A 167 -4.38 1.22 12.77
CA ASP A 167 -4.97 1.32 11.44
C ASP A 167 -3.89 1.68 10.40
N ASP A 168 -3.01 2.65 10.67
CA ASP A 168 -1.82 2.95 9.86
C ASP A 168 -0.92 1.73 9.67
N ALA A 169 -0.61 1.04 10.78
CA ALA A 169 0.26 -0.12 10.76
C ALA A 169 -0.29 -1.25 9.88
N ALA A 170 -1.62 -1.38 9.77
CA ALA A 170 -2.20 -2.39 8.90
C ALA A 170 -2.00 -2.07 7.41
N PHE A 171 -2.20 -0.81 7.01
CA PHE A 171 -1.90 -0.37 5.65
C PHE A 171 -0.41 -0.55 5.33
N TRP A 172 0.48 -0.08 6.21
CA TRP A 172 1.92 -0.16 5.96
C TRP A 172 2.48 -1.58 6.03
N ALA A 173 1.87 -2.48 6.81
CA ALA A 173 2.21 -3.90 6.76
C ALA A 173 1.92 -4.51 5.38
N ALA A 174 0.78 -4.17 4.76
CA ALA A 174 0.44 -4.64 3.42
C ALA A 174 1.44 -4.12 2.38
N VAL A 175 1.82 -2.84 2.45
CA VAL A 175 2.88 -2.28 1.58
C VAL A 175 4.19 -3.03 1.78
N CYS A 176 4.63 -3.29 3.01
CA CYS A 176 5.85 -4.06 3.24
C CYS A 176 5.77 -5.51 2.74
N GLN A 177 4.59 -6.15 2.76
CA GLN A 177 4.40 -7.48 2.18
C GLN A 177 4.57 -7.43 0.66
N TYR A 178 3.99 -6.43 0.01
CA TYR A 178 4.16 -6.21 -1.44
C TYR A 178 5.65 -6.03 -1.81
N GLU A 179 6.38 -5.16 -1.08
CA GLU A 179 7.81 -4.93 -1.32
C GLU A 179 8.68 -6.19 -1.09
N GLN A 180 8.18 -7.18 -0.35
CA GLN A 180 8.82 -8.48 -0.18
C GLN A 180 8.50 -9.48 -1.30
N GLY A 181 7.68 -9.09 -2.29
CA GLY A 181 7.20 -9.95 -3.37
C GLY A 181 5.95 -10.75 -3.03
N GLU A 182 5.35 -10.56 -1.84
CA GLU A 182 4.16 -11.28 -1.39
C GLU A 182 2.89 -10.58 -1.87
N VAL A 183 2.74 -10.45 -3.20
CA VAL A 183 1.71 -9.60 -3.85
C VAL A 183 0.29 -10.02 -3.48
N GLU A 184 -0.01 -11.32 -3.47
CA GLU A 184 -1.35 -11.83 -3.13
C GLU A 184 -1.72 -11.53 -1.66
N SER A 185 -0.81 -11.84 -0.74
CA SER A 185 -0.99 -11.54 0.69
C SER A 185 -1.17 -10.05 0.95
N ALA A 186 -0.44 -9.20 0.22
CA ALA A 186 -0.55 -7.75 0.33
C ALA A 186 -1.92 -7.24 -0.13
N ALA A 187 -2.44 -7.75 -1.26
CA ALA A 187 -3.75 -7.38 -1.78
C ALA A 187 -4.89 -7.81 -0.83
N ASP A 188 -4.78 -8.99 -0.25
CA ASP A 188 -5.72 -9.49 0.76
C ASP A 188 -5.68 -8.66 2.06
N ALA A 189 -4.48 -8.25 2.49
CA ALA A 189 -4.33 -7.39 3.67
C ALA A 189 -4.95 -6.01 3.47
N LEU A 190 -4.91 -5.43 2.26
CA LEU A 190 -5.63 -4.19 1.94
C LEU A 190 -7.14 -4.39 1.91
N GLU A 191 -7.62 -5.55 1.49
CA GLU A 191 -9.03 -5.90 1.56
C GLU A 191 -9.53 -5.99 3.01
N GLU A 192 -8.77 -6.63 3.90
CA GLU A 192 -9.05 -6.64 5.34
C GLU A 192 -8.99 -5.22 5.96
N TYR A 193 -8.08 -4.38 5.47
CA TYR A 193 -7.99 -2.98 5.88
C TYR A 193 -9.27 -2.21 5.55
N MET A 194 -9.74 -2.29 4.30
CA MET A 194 -10.95 -1.58 3.85
C MET A 194 -12.24 -2.17 4.42
N ALA A 195 -12.28 -3.48 4.70
CA ALA A 195 -13.46 -4.13 5.26
C ALA A 195 -13.75 -3.72 6.72
N ARG A 196 -12.80 -3.10 7.42
CA ARG A 196 -13.00 -2.60 8.78
C ARG A 196 -13.89 -1.37 8.78
N SER A 197 -14.72 -1.22 9.81
CA SER A 197 -15.55 -0.03 10.00
C SER A 197 -14.73 1.14 10.53
N GLY A 198 -15.04 2.34 10.04
CA GLY A 198 -14.40 3.59 10.47
C GLY A 198 -13.87 4.41 9.30
N LEU A 199 -13.35 5.60 9.63
CA LEU A 199 -12.61 6.44 8.68
C LEU A 199 -11.20 5.89 8.54
N HIS A 200 -10.79 5.61 7.30
CA HIS A 200 -9.46 5.09 6.98
C HIS A 200 -8.63 6.19 6.31
N GLU A 201 -7.55 6.63 6.95
CA GLU A 201 -6.68 7.67 6.36
C GLU A 201 -6.11 7.24 5.00
N TRP A 202 -5.88 5.94 4.82
CA TRP A 202 -5.28 5.38 3.62
C TRP A 202 -6.29 4.72 2.68
N GLU A 203 -7.59 5.00 2.80
CA GLU A 203 -8.65 4.35 2.00
C GLU A 203 -8.40 4.48 0.50
N SER A 204 -8.28 5.73 0.02
CA SER A 204 -8.00 6.07 -1.37
C SER A 204 -6.75 5.34 -1.89
N GLY A 205 -5.66 5.37 -1.09
CA GLY A 205 -4.42 4.68 -1.42
C GLY A 205 -4.57 3.15 -1.42
N ALA A 206 -5.38 2.59 -0.53
CA ALA A 206 -5.64 1.15 -0.45
C ALA A 206 -6.45 0.66 -1.64
N VAL A 207 -7.49 1.39 -2.07
CA VAL A 207 -8.28 1.09 -3.27
C VAL A 207 -7.37 1.09 -4.50
N TRP A 208 -6.56 2.15 -4.66
CA TRP A 208 -5.61 2.30 -5.76
C TRP A 208 -4.59 1.15 -5.79
N LEU A 209 -3.87 0.91 -4.69
CA LEU A 209 -2.85 -0.14 -4.63
C LEU A 209 -3.42 -1.53 -4.81
N LYS A 210 -4.59 -1.83 -4.22
CA LYS A 210 -5.26 -3.12 -4.40
C LYS A 210 -5.56 -3.36 -5.88
N ALA A 211 -6.06 -2.36 -6.61
CA ALA A 211 -6.30 -2.52 -8.04
C ALA A 211 -5.02 -2.84 -8.82
N LEU A 212 -3.92 -2.11 -8.53
CA LEU A 212 -2.62 -2.35 -9.17
C LEU A 212 -2.11 -3.77 -8.90
N TRP A 213 -2.12 -4.20 -7.63
CA TRP A 213 -1.59 -5.50 -7.23
C TRP A 213 -2.45 -6.66 -7.76
N ARG A 214 -3.78 -6.48 -7.83
CA ARG A 214 -4.67 -7.47 -8.47
C ARG A 214 -4.39 -7.58 -9.98
N ALA A 215 -4.12 -6.46 -10.65
CA ALA A 215 -3.71 -6.49 -12.06
C ALA A 215 -2.37 -7.20 -12.27
N GLU A 216 -1.40 -7.01 -11.37
CA GLU A 216 -0.10 -7.70 -11.39
C GLU A 216 -0.25 -9.22 -11.27
N LEU A 217 -1.22 -9.69 -10.48
CA LEU A 217 -1.60 -11.11 -10.37
C LEU A 217 -2.38 -11.64 -11.60
N GLY A 218 -2.52 -10.84 -12.66
CA GLY A 218 -3.29 -11.18 -13.86
C GLY A 218 -4.81 -11.06 -13.67
N GLN A 219 -5.29 -10.61 -12.52
CA GLN A 219 -6.72 -10.44 -12.21
C GLN A 219 -7.24 -9.10 -12.73
N VAL A 220 -7.00 -8.83 -14.02
CA VAL A 220 -7.26 -7.53 -14.66
C VAL A 220 -8.74 -7.14 -14.59
N ALA A 221 -9.66 -8.09 -14.75
CA ALA A 221 -11.09 -7.83 -14.62
C ALA A 221 -11.46 -7.28 -13.23
N ARG A 222 -10.91 -7.88 -12.16
CA ARG A 222 -11.13 -7.42 -10.79
C ARG A 222 -10.48 -6.07 -10.52
N ALA A 223 -9.29 -5.84 -11.08
CA ALA A 223 -8.63 -4.54 -11.00
C ALA A 223 -9.47 -3.42 -11.66
N VAL A 224 -10.08 -3.69 -12.82
CA VAL A 224 -11.00 -2.75 -13.49
C VAL A 224 -12.19 -2.42 -12.60
N GLU A 225 -12.85 -3.41 -12.00
CA GLU A 225 -13.99 -3.18 -11.09
C GLU A 225 -13.61 -2.26 -9.92
N ILE A 226 -12.42 -2.45 -9.34
CA ILE A 226 -11.93 -1.62 -8.22
C ILE A 226 -11.62 -0.19 -8.70
N LEU A 227 -10.99 -0.03 -9.86
CA LEU A 227 -10.69 1.31 -10.39
C LEU A 227 -11.96 2.09 -10.77
N GLU A 228 -13.04 1.41 -11.15
CA GLU A 228 -14.33 2.05 -11.44
C GLU A 228 -15.02 2.63 -10.20
N SER A 229 -14.66 2.18 -8.99
CA SER A 229 -15.20 2.77 -7.75
C SER A 229 -14.48 4.04 -7.31
N ILE A 230 -13.38 4.42 -7.97
CA ILE A 230 -12.65 5.66 -7.66
C ILE A 230 -13.42 6.84 -8.25
N THR A 231 -13.88 7.74 -7.39
CA THR A 231 -14.65 8.95 -7.73
C THR A 231 -13.75 10.09 -8.19
N ASP A 232 -14.31 11.11 -8.83
CA ASP A 232 -13.58 12.22 -9.47
C ASP A 232 -12.92 13.21 -8.49
N ASP A 233 -13.32 13.18 -7.23
CA ASP A 233 -12.71 13.90 -6.11
C ASP A 233 -11.47 13.18 -5.53
N ASP A 234 -11.23 11.91 -5.91
CA ASP A 234 -10.09 11.14 -5.44
C ASP A 234 -8.77 11.56 -6.14
N PRO A 235 -7.66 11.75 -5.41
CA PRO A 235 -6.35 12.09 -5.99
C PRO A 235 -5.85 11.12 -7.08
N HIS A 236 -6.29 9.86 -7.06
CA HIS A 236 -5.89 8.82 -8.00
C HIS A 236 -6.82 8.69 -9.20
N TRP A 237 -7.93 9.45 -9.26
CA TRP A 237 -8.94 9.33 -10.32
C TRP A 237 -8.36 9.45 -11.74
N ALA A 238 -7.52 10.46 -11.97
CA ALA A 238 -6.91 10.67 -13.28
C ALA A 238 -6.03 9.48 -13.70
N GLY A 239 -5.29 8.89 -12.75
CA GLY A 239 -4.52 7.67 -12.97
C GLY A 239 -5.43 6.46 -13.26
N ALA A 240 -6.54 6.35 -12.52
CA ALA A 240 -7.54 5.30 -12.71
C ALA A 240 -8.14 5.35 -14.12
N GLN A 241 -8.51 6.52 -14.64
CA GLN A 241 -9.06 6.66 -15.99
C GLN A 241 -8.08 6.17 -17.08
N VAL A 242 -6.78 6.48 -16.94
CA VAL A 242 -5.75 6.00 -17.88
C VAL A 242 -5.64 4.48 -17.85
N LEU A 243 -5.62 3.88 -16.66
CA LEU A 243 -5.54 2.42 -16.51
C LEU A 243 -6.81 1.73 -17.00
N LEU A 244 -7.99 2.28 -16.71
CA LEU A 244 -9.27 1.76 -17.21
C LEU A 244 -9.30 1.75 -18.74
N GLY A 245 -8.82 2.81 -19.41
CA GLY A 245 -8.73 2.85 -20.87
C GLY A 245 -7.84 1.74 -21.46
N ARG A 246 -6.77 1.37 -20.75
CA ARG A 246 -5.84 0.30 -21.16
C ARG A 246 -6.35 -1.10 -20.81
N TRP A 247 -6.97 -1.27 -19.64
CA TRP A 247 -7.28 -2.58 -19.07
C TRP A 247 -8.68 -3.08 -19.41
N LYS A 248 -9.65 -2.20 -19.68
CA LYS A 248 -11.00 -2.61 -20.11
C LYS A 248 -11.01 -3.50 -21.37
N PRO A 249 -10.23 -3.21 -22.43
CA PRO A 249 -10.14 -4.09 -23.60
C PRO A 249 -9.58 -5.47 -23.23
N VAL A 250 -8.47 -5.49 -22.48
CA VAL A 250 -7.80 -6.74 -22.04
C VAL A 250 -8.72 -7.60 -21.17
N ALA A 251 -9.45 -6.97 -20.23
CA ALA A 251 -10.41 -7.65 -19.38
C ALA A 251 -11.54 -8.31 -20.20
N ARG A 252 -12.05 -7.62 -21.23
CA ARG A 252 -13.10 -8.16 -22.12
C ARG A 252 -12.61 -9.38 -22.91
N ASP A 253 -11.37 -9.35 -23.37
CA ASP A 253 -10.78 -10.46 -24.13
C ASP A 253 -10.52 -11.68 -23.23
N SER A 254 -10.14 -11.47 -21.97
CA SER A 254 -9.98 -12.54 -20.98
C SER A 254 -11.30 -13.15 -20.50
N ALA A 255 -12.43 -12.43 -20.63
CA ALA A 255 -13.77 -12.90 -20.25
C ALA A 255 -14.49 -13.66 -21.39
N LYS A 256 -13.98 -13.64 -22.62
CA LYS A 256 -14.54 -14.43 -23.73
C LYS A 256 -14.24 -15.91 -23.46
N PRO A 257 -15.25 -16.77 -23.28
CA PRO A 257 -15.00 -18.19 -23.11
C PRO A 257 -14.31 -18.70 -24.37
N ALA A 258 -13.17 -19.39 -24.21
CA ALA A 258 -12.63 -20.21 -25.29
C ALA A 258 -13.77 -21.09 -25.82
N ALA A 259 -14.10 -20.92 -27.10
CA ALA A 259 -15.20 -21.63 -27.74
C ALA A 259 -15.10 -23.12 -27.40
N ARG A 260 -16.14 -23.67 -26.76
CA ARG A 260 -16.25 -25.11 -26.49
C ARG A 260 -15.92 -25.86 -27.78
N PRO A 261 -14.98 -26.81 -27.79
CA PRO A 261 -14.82 -27.68 -28.94
C PRO A 261 -16.15 -28.42 -29.15
N ALA A 262 -16.67 -28.36 -30.38
CA ALA A 262 -17.94 -28.94 -30.76
C ALA A 262 -18.01 -30.42 -30.37
N PRO A 263 -19.18 -30.92 -29.91
CA PRO A 263 -19.33 -32.34 -29.60
C PRO A 263 -19.10 -33.15 -30.87
N LYS A 264 -18.12 -34.05 -30.85
CA LYS A 264 -17.88 -35.01 -31.94
C LYS A 264 -19.17 -35.81 -32.13
N SER A 265 -19.77 -35.68 -33.30
CA SER A 265 -20.89 -36.51 -33.75
C SER A 265 -20.46 -37.98 -33.70
N LYS A 266 -21.03 -38.75 -32.78
CA LYS A 266 -21.03 -40.21 -32.89
C LYS A 266 -22.02 -40.56 -33.98
N ASP A 267 -21.50 -40.74 -35.20
CA ASP A 267 -22.25 -41.35 -36.27
C ASP A 267 -21.68 -42.74 -36.57
N SER A 268 -22.60 -43.70 -36.48
CA SER A 268 -22.64 -44.99 -37.17
C SER A 268 -21.35 -45.82 -37.31
N ARG A 269 -21.33 -46.98 -36.65
CA ARG A 269 -21.16 -48.26 -37.36
C ARG A 269 -21.82 -49.40 -36.56
N ARG A 270 -23.08 -49.61 -36.93
CA ARG A 270 -23.80 -50.87 -36.80
C ARG A 270 -23.26 -51.78 -37.92
N GLY A 271 -22.96 -53.03 -37.59
CA GLY A 271 -22.48 -54.04 -38.51
C GLY A 271 -22.38 -55.35 -37.75
N ASP A 272 -23.53 -56.00 -37.58
CA ASP A 272 -23.65 -57.42 -37.25
C ASP A 272 -22.81 -58.26 -38.21
N VAL A 273 -22.33 -59.42 -37.73
CA VAL A 273 -22.72 -60.74 -38.24
C VAL A 273 -22.00 -61.81 -37.41
N ASP A 274 -22.82 -62.74 -36.91
CA ASP A 274 -22.51 -64.01 -36.26
C ASP A 274 -21.51 -64.88 -37.05
N ALA A 275 -20.75 -65.72 -36.33
CA ALA A 275 -20.86 -67.19 -36.44
C ALA A 275 -19.65 -67.92 -35.81
N ASP A 276 -20.00 -68.84 -34.93
CA ASP A 276 -19.44 -70.19 -34.74
C ASP A 276 -17.99 -70.45 -34.26
N THR A 277 -17.94 -70.94 -33.01
CA THR A 277 -17.62 -72.34 -32.65
C THR A 277 -16.31 -72.97 -33.18
N ARG A 278 -15.27 -72.97 -32.35
CA ARG A 278 -14.73 -74.14 -31.61
C ARG A 278 -13.54 -73.76 -30.74
#